data_AF-A0A1I3GGC1-F1
#
_entry.id   AF-A0A1I3GGC1-F1
#
_cell.length_a   1.000
_cell.length_b   1.000
_cell.length_c   1.000
_cell.angle_alpha   90.00
_cell.angle_beta   90.00
_cell.angle_gamma   90.00
#
_symmetry.space_group_name_H-M   'P 1'
#
loop_
_entity.id
_entity.type
_entity.pdbx_description
1 polymer ?
#
loop_
_entity_poly.entity_id
_entity_poly.type
_entity_poly.pdbx_seq_one_letter_code
_entity_poly.pdbx_strand_id
1 'polypeptide(L)'
;MKKIKLLGMLIVGMTIGVVGAGCGKSENDMAAVQEEATEEAKDVIEDNQESESEEADSTDANTFSAKTDELPDYEYPGPELFYYELYDYVEDFNEDYSEADVSIPCIQIAAEDESDKNDIKVYGNFAIYNYNLDGDTLACASGGSYPGVMHIKSTDEGYEVVSFDVVGDGSDFDKSAKEIFGDKYDDFMKIYSDDEERETVRAQIISNYVFANNLDIQFYQDYGWDKKPLPEQNIDSFYSQLD
;
A
#
# COMPACT_ATOMS: atom_id res chain seq x y z
N MET A 1 4.53 -26.43 6.27
CA MET A 1 5.84 -26.95 5.83
C MET A 1 6.57 -25.78 5.20
N LYS A 2 7.66 -25.28 5.79
CA LYS A 2 8.39 -24.12 5.24
C LYS A 2 9.08 -24.56 3.94
N LYS A 3 8.64 -24.03 2.80
CA LYS A 3 9.34 -24.19 1.52
C LYS A 3 10.53 -23.24 1.55
N ILE A 4 11.75 -23.78 1.45
CA ILE A 4 12.96 -22.98 1.25
C ILE A 4 13.01 -22.69 -0.25
N LYS A 5 12.61 -21.49 -0.68
CA LYS A 5 12.86 -20.99 -2.05
C LYS A 5 14.19 -20.22 -2.02
N LEU A 6 15.06 -20.54 -2.97
CA LEU A 6 16.42 -20.00 -3.07
C LEU A 6 16.38 -18.88 -4.12
N LEU A 7 16.24 -17.61 -3.70
CA LEU A 7 16.25 -16.48 -4.62
C LEU A 7 17.71 -16.06 -4.89
N GLY A 8 18.17 -16.27 -6.11
CA GLY A 8 19.48 -15.83 -6.57
C GLY A 8 19.38 -14.44 -7.20
N MET A 9 19.46 -13.39 -6.38
CA MET A 9 19.50 -12.01 -6.88
C MET A 9 20.92 -11.67 -7.38
N LEU A 10 21.08 -11.45 -8.69
CA LEU A 10 22.35 -11.06 -9.30
C LEU A 10 22.43 -9.53 -9.41
N ILE A 11 22.92 -8.86 -8.37
CA ILE A 11 23.15 -7.40 -8.37
C ILE A 11 24.48 -7.11 -9.09
N VAL A 12 24.40 -6.48 -10.26
CA VAL A 12 25.58 -5.96 -10.98
C VAL A 12 25.90 -4.56 -10.46
N GLY A 13 26.79 -4.48 -9.47
CA GLY A 13 27.28 -3.20 -8.94
C GLY A 13 28.28 -2.53 -9.87
N MET A 14 27.96 -1.30 -10.32
CA MET A 14 28.91 -0.44 -11.03
C MET A 14 29.27 0.77 -10.16
N THR A 15 30.46 0.72 -9.55
CA THR A 15 31.04 1.81 -8.74
C THR A 15 31.79 2.82 -9.60
N ILE A 16 31.34 4.08 -9.61
CA ILE A 16 32.13 5.32 -9.88
C ILE A 16 31.33 6.46 -9.21
N GLY A 17 31.81 7.44 -8.44
CA GLY A 17 33.11 7.92 -8.01
C GLY A 17 32.87 9.32 -7.39
N VAL A 18 33.40 9.59 -6.20
CA VAL A 18 33.18 10.81 -5.39
C VAL A 18 33.98 12.02 -5.91
N VAL A 19 33.33 13.17 -6.10
CA VAL A 19 33.83 14.58 -5.92
C VAL A 19 32.58 15.48 -5.86
N GLY A 20 32.35 16.51 -5.03
CA GLY A 20 33.05 17.21 -3.96
C GLY A 20 32.37 18.59 -3.75
N ALA A 21 32.15 18.97 -2.49
CA ALA A 21 32.02 20.31 -1.89
C ALA A 21 31.14 21.44 -2.50
N GLY A 22 30.28 22.03 -1.65
CA GLY A 22 29.79 23.41 -1.84
C GLY A 22 28.70 23.87 -0.85
N CYS A 23 29.09 24.40 0.31
CA CYS A 23 28.22 25.15 1.23
C CYS A 23 27.79 26.52 0.64
N GLY A 24 26.58 26.96 0.96
CA GLY A 24 26.14 28.35 0.76
C GLY A 24 24.91 28.69 1.61
N LYS A 25 25.16 29.37 2.74
CA LYS A 25 24.20 29.92 3.71
C LYS A 25 23.83 31.35 3.32
N SER A 26 22.56 31.76 3.47
CA SER A 26 22.20 33.14 3.87
C SER A 26 20.79 33.21 4.48
N GLU A 27 20.73 33.87 5.63
CA GLU A 27 19.57 34.21 6.48
C GLU A 27 18.86 35.52 6.04
N ASN A 28 17.78 35.84 6.78
CA ASN A 28 17.02 37.10 6.94
C ASN A 28 15.90 37.36 5.91
N ASP A 29 14.70 37.85 6.28
CA ASP A 29 14.32 38.72 7.40
C ASP A 29 12.84 38.57 7.84
N MET A 30 12.59 39.00 9.07
CA MET A 30 11.30 39.16 9.75
C MET A 30 10.36 40.17 9.08
N ALA A 31 9.04 39.96 9.19
CA ALA A 31 8.08 41.04 9.42
C ALA A 31 6.81 40.51 10.09
N ALA A 32 6.58 40.97 11.33
CA ALA A 32 5.35 40.82 12.09
C ALA A 32 4.31 41.85 11.62
N VAL A 33 3.02 41.47 11.58
CA VAL A 33 1.91 42.36 11.93
C VAL A 33 0.82 41.54 12.62
N GLN A 34 0.40 42.09 13.75
CA GLN A 34 -0.63 41.68 14.68
C GLN A 34 -1.87 42.56 14.38
N GLU A 35 -3.09 42.04 14.39
CA GLU A 35 -4.25 42.84 14.77
C GLU A 35 -5.37 41.97 15.35
N GLU A 36 -5.97 42.51 16.41
CA GLU A 36 -6.92 41.90 17.34
C GLU A 36 -8.35 41.88 16.80
N ALA A 37 -9.18 40.99 17.37
CA ALA A 37 -10.59 41.25 17.60
C ALA A 37 -11.05 40.57 18.91
N THR A 38 -11.19 41.39 19.96
CA THR A 38 -12.09 41.25 21.13
C THR A 38 -13.57 41.33 20.68
N GLU A 39 -14.63 40.92 21.36
CA GLU A 39 -14.95 40.46 22.73
C GLU A 39 -16.41 39.90 22.72
N GLU A 40 -16.71 38.98 23.65
CA GLU A 40 -17.93 38.82 24.50
C GLU A 40 -19.36 38.74 23.86
N ALA A 41 -20.39 38.07 24.42
CA ALA A 41 -20.59 37.10 25.50
C ALA A 41 -22.10 36.73 25.57
N LYS A 42 -22.43 35.72 26.39
CA LYS A 42 -23.70 35.37 27.09
C LYS A 42 -24.65 34.32 26.50
N ASP A 43 -24.45 33.06 26.91
CA ASP A 43 -25.12 32.38 28.05
C ASP A 43 -26.65 32.43 28.18
N VAL A 44 -27.32 31.26 28.07
CA VAL A 44 -28.47 30.81 28.93
C VAL A 44 -28.52 29.27 28.97
N ILE A 45 -28.61 28.74 30.19
CA ILE A 45 -28.80 27.34 30.63
C ILE A 45 -30.30 27.07 30.90
N GLU A 46 -30.78 25.82 30.67
CA GLU A 46 -31.73 25.00 31.48
C GLU A 46 -32.27 23.86 30.58
N ASP A 47 -31.83 22.60 30.73
CA ASP A 47 -32.24 21.55 31.69
C ASP A 47 -33.69 21.05 31.51
N ASN A 48 -33.85 19.77 31.12
CA ASN A 48 -34.53 18.73 31.91
C ASN A 48 -34.73 17.42 31.13
N GLN A 49 -34.57 16.31 31.86
CA GLN A 49 -34.74 14.92 31.46
C GLN A 49 -36.20 14.54 31.13
N GLU A 50 -36.41 13.54 30.28
CA GLU A 50 -37.21 12.37 30.65
C GLU A 50 -36.87 11.16 29.75
N SER A 51 -36.78 9.99 30.38
CA SER A 51 -36.58 8.68 29.75
C SER A 51 -37.92 8.05 29.41
N GLU A 52 -38.01 7.32 28.30
CA GLU A 52 -38.89 6.14 28.28
C GLU A 52 -38.32 5.07 27.35
N SER A 53 -38.23 3.88 27.94
CA SER A 53 -37.82 2.59 27.39
C SER A 53 -38.86 2.03 26.43
N GLU A 54 -38.41 1.35 25.37
CA GLU A 54 -39.14 0.22 24.81
C GLU A 54 -38.18 -0.76 24.12
N GLU A 55 -38.48 -2.04 24.32
CA GLU A 55 -37.62 -3.21 24.10
C GLU A 55 -37.34 -3.51 22.62
N ALA A 56 -36.11 -3.98 22.35
CA ALA A 56 -35.82 -4.82 21.18
C ALA A 56 -34.93 -5.99 21.63
N ASP A 57 -35.59 -7.14 21.81
CA ASP A 57 -34.98 -8.47 21.80
C ASP A 57 -34.48 -8.77 20.38
N SER A 58 -33.17 -8.88 20.22
CA SER A 58 -32.58 -9.80 19.24
C SER A 58 -31.14 -10.09 19.63
N THR A 59 -30.94 -11.30 20.15
CA THR A 59 -29.68 -12.04 20.07
C THR A 59 -29.05 -11.90 18.69
N ASP A 60 -27.92 -11.21 18.62
CA ASP A 60 -26.80 -11.68 17.82
C ASP A 60 -25.52 -11.44 18.60
N ALA A 61 -24.88 -12.54 18.97
CA ALA A 61 -23.60 -12.55 19.63
C ALA A 61 -22.54 -12.10 18.62
N ASN A 62 -22.40 -10.79 18.43
CA ASN A 62 -21.20 -10.22 17.83
C ASN A 62 -20.08 -10.43 18.83
N THR A 63 -19.46 -11.62 18.76
CA THR A 63 -18.26 -11.94 19.49
C THR A 63 -17.16 -11.11 18.84
N PHE A 64 -17.03 -9.87 19.29
CA PHE A 64 -15.87 -9.03 19.01
C PHE A 64 -14.66 -9.84 19.46
N SER A 65 -13.91 -10.34 18.49
CA SER A 65 -12.68 -11.07 18.75
C SER A 65 -11.75 -10.15 19.51
N ALA A 66 -11.04 -10.71 20.48
CA ALA A 66 -10.11 -9.99 21.34
C ALA A 66 -9.12 -9.17 20.50
N LYS A 67 -8.80 -7.94 20.94
CA LYS A 67 -7.61 -7.23 20.47
C LYS A 67 -6.42 -8.17 20.58
N THR A 68 -5.94 -8.68 19.46
CA THR A 68 -4.62 -9.27 19.39
C THR A 68 -3.64 -8.11 19.44
N ASP A 69 -2.68 -8.16 20.36
CA ASP A 69 -1.60 -7.16 20.42
C ASP A 69 -0.68 -7.25 19.18
N GLU A 70 -0.83 -8.31 18.37
CA GLU A 70 -0.11 -8.56 17.12
C GLU A 70 -1.09 -8.54 15.94
N LEU A 71 -0.68 -7.87 14.85
CA LEU A 71 -1.42 -7.85 13.60
C LEU A 71 -1.17 -9.16 12.83
N PRO A 72 -2.17 -9.75 12.17
CA PRO A 72 -1.95 -10.87 11.27
C PRO A 72 -1.05 -10.46 10.08
N ASP A 73 -0.21 -11.38 9.63
CA ASP A 73 0.51 -11.22 8.35
C ASP A 73 -0.49 -10.98 7.21
N TYR A 74 -0.04 -10.31 6.15
CA TYR A 74 -0.91 -10.04 5.02
C TYR A 74 -1.17 -11.34 4.24
N GLU A 75 -2.44 -11.64 4.02
CA GLU A 75 -2.88 -12.61 3.02
C GLU A 75 -3.81 -11.91 2.03
N TYR A 76 -3.62 -12.15 0.73
CA TYR A 76 -4.50 -11.59 -0.29
C TYR A 76 -5.95 -12.07 -0.06
N PRO A 77 -6.91 -11.15 0.19
CA PRO A 77 -8.24 -11.55 0.66
C PRO A 77 -9.21 -11.90 -0.49
N GLY A 78 -8.82 -11.64 -1.74
CA GLY A 78 -9.66 -11.90 -2.92
C GLY A 78 -9.75 -13.39 -3.28
N PRO A 79 -10.77 -13.79 -4.04
CA PRO A 79 -10.99 -15.18 -4.41
C PRO A 79 -10.04 -15.73 -5.49
N GLU A 80 -9.31 -14.86 -6.20
CA GLU A 80 -8.49 -15.23 -7.35
C GLU A 80 -7.11 -15.73 -6.94
N LEU A 81 -6.85 -17.03 -7.18
CA LEU A 81 -5.55 -17.65 -6.93
C LEU A 81 -4.38 -16.95 -7.66
N PHE A 82 -4.65 -16.37 -8.83
CA PHE A 82 -3.64 -15.65 -9.60
C PHE A 82 -3.06 -14.46 -8.82
N TYR A 83 -3.93 -13.64 -8.23
CA TYR A 83 -3.50 -12.48 -7.44
C TYR A 83 -2.92 -12.92 -6.10
N TYR A 84 -3.38 -14.03 -5.51
CA TYR A 84 -2.74 -14.58 -4.32
C TYR A 84 -1.23 -14.82 -4.54
N GLU A 85 -0.86 -15.53 -5.62
CA GLU A 85 0.55 -15.83 -5.92
C GLU A 85 1.38 -14.57 -6.25
N LEU A 86 0.74 -13.55 -6.84
CA LEU A 86 1.37 -12.24 -7.06
C LEU A 86 1.68 -11.53 -5.75
N TYR A 87 0.71 -11.46 -4.83
CA TYR A 87 0.89 -10.79 -3.54
C TYR A 87 1.88 -11.54 -2.64
N ASP A 88 1.83 -12.88 -2.60
CA ASP A 88 2.81 -13.72 -1.90
C ASP A 88 4.24 -13.44 -2.38
N TYR A 89 4.44 -13.33 -3.70
CA TYR A 89 5.76 -12.99 -4.25
C TYR A 89 6.24 -11.58 -3.89
N VAL A 90 5.34 -10.58 -3.84
CA VAL A 90 5.72 -9.20 -3.47
C VAL A 90 6.02 -9.07 -1.98
N GLU A 91 5.44 -9.91 -1.13
CA GLU A 91 5.74 -9.93 0.30
C GLU A 91 7.24 -10.14 0.58
N ASP A 92 7.91 -10.97 -0.22
CA ASP A 92 9.35 -11.23 -0.13
C ASP A 92 10.21 -9.95 -0.31
N PHE A 93 9.67 -8.86 -0.87
CA PHE A 93 10.40 -7.59 -1.00
C PHE A 93 10.66 -6.92 0.35
N ASN A 94 9.98 -7.37 1.41
CA ASN A 94 10.18 -6.87 2.75
C ASN A 94 11.56 -7.20 3.36
N GLU A 95 12.30 -8.17 2.81
CA GLU A 95 13.60 -8.61 3.35
C GLU A 95 14.63 -7.48 3.51
N ASP A 96 14.55 -6.43 2.68
CA ASP A 96 15.46 -5.28 2.69
C ASP A 96 15.01 -4.14 3.64
N TYR A 97 13.87 -4.30 4.31
CA TYR A 97 13.29 -3.28 5.19
C TYR A 97 13.45 -3.62 6.67
N SER A 98 13.30 -2.59 7.50
CA SER A 98 13.24 -2.79 8.96
C SER A 98 11.93 -3.45 9.34
N GLU A 99 11.98 -4.32 10.36
CA GLU A 99 10.78 -4.93 10.95
C GLU A 99 9.73 -3.87 11.32
N ALA A 100 8.46 -4.22 11.08
CA ALA A 100 7.28 -3.46 11.42
C ALA A 100 6.18 -4.42 11.88
N ASP A 101 5.08 -3.90 12.43
CA ASP A 101 3.97 -4.73 12.93
C ASP A 101 3.24 -5.50 11.81
N VAL A 102 3.17 -4.92 10.60
CA VAL A 102 2.65 -5.61 9.40
C VAL A 102 3.28 -5.07 8.11
N SER A 103 3.48 -5.95 7.14
CA SER A 103 3.89 -5.62 5.78
C SER A 103 2.74 -5.90 4.81
N ILE A 104 2.32 -4.91 4.04
CA ILE A 104 1.17 -4.99 3.13
C ILE A 104 1.66 -4.72 1.70
N PRO A 105 1.70 -5.74 0.83
CA PRO A 105 1.94 -5.53 -0.60
C PRO A 105 0.84 -4.66 -1.21
N CYS A 106 1.21 -3.83 -2.18
CA CYS A 106 0.31 -2.93 -2.90
C CYS A 106 0.62 -3.01 -4.40
N ILE A 107 -0.22 -3.72 -5.13
CA ILE A 107 0.01 -4.00 -6.55
C ILE A 107 -0.94 -3.18 -7.43
N GLN A 108 -0.36 -2.43 -8.37
CA GLN A 108 -1.08 -1.74 -9.44
C GLN A 108 -0.71 -2.35 -10.78
N ILE A 109 -1.72 -2.84 -11.48
CA ILE A 109 -1.54 -3.52 -12.76
C ILE A 109 -1.84 -2.53 -13.88
N ALA A 110 -0.86 -2.33 -14.75
CA ALA A 110 -1.00 -1.53 -15.97
C ALA A 110 -1.60 -2.36 -17.09
N ALA A 111 -1.13 -3.61 -17.22
CA ALA A 111 -1.59 -4.53 -18.26
C ALA A 111 -1.23 -5.97 -17.90
N GLU A 112 -1.98 -6.90 -18.48
CA GLU A 112 -1.70 -8.34 -18.45
C GLU A 112 -1.66 -8.88 -19.89
N ASP A 113 -0.66 -9.71 -20.18
CA ASP A 113 -0.58 -10.47 -21.42
C ASP A 113 -0.59 -11.96 -21.10
N GLU A 114 -1.76 -12.58 -21.29
CA GLU A 114 -1.95 -14.02 -21.07
C GLU A 114 -1.83 -14.87 -22.34
N SER A 115 -1.29 -14.32 -23.44
CA SER A 115 -1.24 -15.01 -24.73
C SER A 115 -0.36 -16.26 -24.72
N ASP A 116 0.63 -16.35 -23.81
CA ASP A 116 1.40 -17.55 -23.51
C ASP A 116 1.22 -17.97 -22.05
N LYS A 117 0.55 -19.10 -21.82
CA LYS A 117 0.32 -19.62 -20.46
C LYS A 117 1.59 -20.11 -19.75
N ASN A 118 2.71 -20.23 -20.45
CA ASN A 118 4.01 -20.52 -19.83
C ASN A 118 4.80 -19.25 -19.46
N ASP A 119 4.33 -18.08 -19.90
CA ASP A 119 4.95 -16.77 -19.71
C ASP A 119 3.87 -15.67 -19.73
N ILE A 120 2.95 -15.74 -18.76
CA ILE A 120 1.96 -14.69 -18.53
C ILE A 120 2.72 -13.49 -17.98
N LYS A 121 2.54 -12.32 -18.60
CA LYS A 121 3.24 -11.11 -18.20
C LYS A 121 2.30 -10.16 -17.49
N VAL A 122 2.67 -9.77 -16.28
CA VAL A 122 1.96 -8.75 -15.50
C VAL A 122 2.83 -7.52 -15.44
N TYR A 123 2.39 -6.47 -16.15
CA TYR A 123 3.05 -5.18 -16.21
C TYR A 123 2.48 -4.30 -15.12
N GLY A 124 3.31 -3.73 -14.25
CA GLY A 124 2.75 -2.93 -13.17
C GLY A 124 3.76 -2.28 -12.25
N ASN A 125 3.22 -1.69 -11.20
CA ASN A 125 3.96 -1.20 -10.06
C ASN A 125 3.70 -2.10 -8.85
N PHE A 126 4.74 -2.77 -8.37
CA PHE A 126 4.68 -3.73 -7.28
C PHE A 126 5.34 -3.11 -6.05
N ALA A 127 4.55 -2.67 -5.09
CA ALA A 127 5.05 -1.99 -3.89
C ALA A 127 4.85 -2.84 -2.64
N ILE A 128 5.69 -2.62 -1.64
CA ILE A 128 5.55 -3.16 -0.28
C ILE A 128 5.60 -1.98 0.69
N TYR A 129 4.68 -1.95 1.65
CA TYR A 129 4.65 -0.93 2.70
C TYR A 129 4.54 -1.58 4.07
N ASN A 130 5.34 -1.05 5.00
CA ASN A 130 5.51 -1.58 6.34
C ASN A 130 4.91 -0.60 7.35
N TYR A 131 4.03 -1.09 8.20
CA TYR A 131 3.23 -0.28 9.11
C TYR A 131 3.42 -0.71 10.55
N ASN A 132 3.42 0.28 11.44
CA ASN A 132 3.26 0.08 12.86
C ASN A 132 1.85 0.52 13.28
N LEU A 133 1.25 -0.22 14.21
CA LEU A 133 -0.05 0.10 14.74
C LEU A 133 0.06 1.23 15.77
N ASP A 134 -0.60 2.35 15.52
CA ASP A 134 -0.77 3.45 16.48
C ASP A 134 -2.27 3.69 16.74
N GLY A 135 -2.80 3.05 17.78
CA GLY A 135 -4.22 3.13 18.12
C GLY A 135 -5.10 2.48 17.04
N ASP A 136 -5.85 3.32 16.31
CA ASP A 136 -6.74 2.94 15.20
C ASP A 136 -6.13 3.20 13.81
N THR A 137 -4.81 3.47 13.77
CA THR A 137 -4.10 3.95 12.59
C THR A 137 -2.92 3.04 12.26
N LEU A 138 -2.80 2.65 10.98
CA LEU A 138 -1.57 2.05 10.45
C LEU A 138 -0.61 3.15 10.00
N ALA A 139 0.44 3.39 10.78
CA ALA A 139 1.46 4.39 10.50
C ALA A 139 2.58 3.79 9.65
N CYS A 140 2.75 4.27 8.43
CA CYS A 140 3.75 3.79 7.48
C CYS A 140 5.15 4.13 7.99
N ALA A 141 5.95 3.10 8.28
CA ALA A 141 7.31 3.19 8.76
C ALA A 141 8.33 3.14 7.62
N SER A 142 8.08 2.31 6.61
CA SER A 142 8.94 2.18 5.43
C SER A 142 8.18 1.56 4.27
N GLY A 143 8.81 1.54 3.09
CA GLY A 143 8.25 0.88 1.92
C GLY A 143 9.03 1.25 0.66
N GLY A 144 8.66 0.62 -0.44
CA GLY A 144 9.25 0.91 -1.74
C GLY A 144 8.38 0.42 -2.88
N SER A 145 8.72 0.94 -4.05
CA SER A 145 8.00 0.74 -5.30
C SER A 145 8.95 0.08 -6.29
N TYR A 146 8.56 -1.07 -6.80
CA TYR A 146 9.34 -1.85 -7.76
C TYR A 146 8.51 -1.97 -9.04
N PRO A 147 8.52 -0.97 -9.92
CA PRO A 147 7.85 -1.10 -11.21
C PRO A 147 8.58 -2.11 -12.08
N GLY A 148 7.84 -2.88 -12.88
CA GLY A 148 8.43 -3.92 -13.71
C GLY A 148 7.43 -4.87 -14.35
N VAL A 149 7.94 -6.03 -14.77
CA VAL A 149 7.15 -7.12 -15.37
C VAL A 149 7.39 -8.41 -14.63
N MET A 150 6.34 -8.94 -14.00
CA MET A 150 6.37 -10.29 -13.46
C MET A 150 6.02 -11.30 -14.55
N HIS A 151 6.84 -12.35 -14.62
CA HIS A 151 6.65 -13.48 -15.51
C HIS A 151 6.05 -14.63 -14.70
N ILE A 152 4.90 -15.12 -15.13
CA ILE A 152 4.09 -16.07 -14.39
C ILE A 152 3.80 -17.27 -15.27
N LYS A 153 3.97 -18.46 -14.71
CA LYS A 153 3.62 -19.71 -15.37
C LYS A 153 2.31 -20.24 -14.80
N SER A 154 1.37 -20.59 -15.67
CA SER A 154 0.22 -21.41 -15.30
C SER A 154 0.63 -22.89 -15.18
N THR A 155 0.20 -23.55 -14.12
CA THR A 155 0.50 -24.94 -13.80
C THR A 155 -0.77 -25.71 -13.48
N ASP A 156 -0.70 -27.04 -13.38
CA ASP A 156 -1.84 -27.87 -12.94
C ASP A 156 -2.28 -27.56 -11.49
N GLU A 157 -1.39 -26.96 -10.69
CA GLU A 157 -1.61 -26.64 -9.27
C GLU A 157 -2.01 -25.17 -9.03
N GLY A 158 -1.99 -24.31 -10.07
CA GLY A 158 -2.25 -22.87 -9.95
C GLY A 158 -1.30 -22.03 -10.80
N TYR A 159 -0.68 -21.03 -10.18
CA TYR A 159 0.25 -20.11 -10.83
C TYR A 159 1.59 -20.07 -10.08
N GLU A 160 2.66 -19.72 -10.78
CA GLU A 160 3.98 -19.55 -10.18
C GLU A 160 4.69 -18.35 -10.81
N VAL A 161 5.11 -17.38 -10.00
CA VAL A 161 6.01 -16.31 -10.45
C VAL A 161 7.40 -16.90 -10.67
N VAL A 162 7.91 -16.84 -11.90
CA VAL A 162 9.18 -17.46 -12.30
C VAL A 162 10.33 -16.46 -12.41
N SER A 163 10.04 -15.20 -12.72
CA SER A 163 11.02 -14.11 -12.75
C SER A 163 10.35 -12.75 -12.67
N PHE A 164 11.13 -11.74 -12.31
CA PHE A 164 10.68 -10.35 -12.23
C PHE A 164 11.74 -9.42 -12.84
N ASP A 165 11.37 -8.74 -13.93
CA ASP A 165 12.20 -7.73 -14.57
C ASP A 165 11.88 -6.36 -13.96
N VAL A 166 12.78 -5.85 -13.13
CA VAL A 166 12.58 -4.61 -12.37
C VAL A 166 13.16 -3.41 -13.10
N VAL A 167 12.39 -2.32 -13.14
CA VAL A 167 12.83 -1.01 -13.64
C VAL A 167 13.94 -0.45 -12.73
N GLY A 168 14.98 0.10 -13.35
CA GLY A 168 16.06 0.77 -12.65
C GLY A 168 15.60 2.07 -11.98
N ASP A 169 16.36 2.57 -11.03
CA ASP A 169 16.03 3.79 -10.30
C ASP A 169 16.75 5.03 -10.88
N GLY A 170 16.43 6.20 -10.33
CA GLY A 170 17.14 7.45 -10.62
C GLY A 170 17.24 7.78 -12.12
N SER A 171 18.47 7.93 -12.62
CA SER A 171 18.72 8.25 -14.03
C SER A 171 18.44 7.08 -14.99
N ASP A 172 18.38 5.85 -14.47
CA ASP A 172 18.15 4.64 -15.27
C ASP A 172 16.65 4.31 -15.41
N PHE A 173 15.78 4.98 -14.65
CA PHE A 173 14.33 4.76 -14.65
C PHE A 173 13.70 4.81 -16.03
N ASP A 174 13.72 5.96 -16.71
CA ASP A 174 13.00 6.15 -17.99
C ASP A 174 13.50 5.19 -19.08
N LYS A 175 14.82 4.94 -19.12
CA LYS A 175 15.42 4.04 -20.11
C LYS A 175 14.99 2.59 -19.87
N SER A 176 15.13 2.10 -18.65
CA SER A 176 14.79 0.71 -18.30
C SER A 176 13.28 0.46 -18.36
N ALA A 177 12.45 1.42 -17.94
CA ALA A 177 11.00 1.34 -18.07
C ALA A 177 10.58 1.20 -19.54
N LYS A 178 11.16 1.97 -20.47
CA LYS A 178 10.88 1.81 -21.91
C LYS A 178 11.32 0.46 -22.46
N GLU A 179 12.44 -0.07 -21.99
CA GLU A 179 12.97 -1.37 -22.40
C GLU A 179 12.08 -2.52 -21.91
N ILE A 180 11.66 -2.46 -20.65
CA ILE A 180 10.88 -3.52 -19.97
C ILE A 180 9.41 -3.48 -20.41
N PHE A 181 8.77 -2.30 -20.42
CA PHE A 181 7.34 -2.17 -20.72
C PHE A 181 7.04 -2.12 -22.22
N GLY A 182 8.00 -1.71 -23.06
CA GLY A 182 7.82 -1.66 -24.51
C GLY A 182 6.58 -0.86 -24.93
N ASP A 183 5.63 -1.52 -25.60
CA ASP A 183 4.37 -0.91 -26.04
C ASP A 183 3.40 -0.58 -24.90
N LYS A 184 3.63 -1.11 -23.69
CA LYS A 184 2.87 -0.83 -22.46
C LYS A 184 3.44 0.33 -21.64
N TYR A 185 4.51 0.98 -22.11
CA TYR A 185 5.16 2.06 -21.37
C TYR A 185 4.23 3.23 -21.04
N ASP A 186 3.39 3.64 -22.01
CA ASP A 186 2.47 4.76 -21.80
C ASP A 186 1.36 4.41 -20.80
N ASP A 187 0.84 3.18 -20.84
CA ASP A 187 -0.16 2.68 -19.88
C ASP A 187 0.43 2.61 -18.46
N PHE A 188 1.67 2.13 -18.34
CA PHE A 188 2.42 2.14 -17.09
C PHE A 188 2.63 3.56 -16.56
N MET A 189 3.11 4.48 -17.38
CA MET A 189 3.36 5.85 -16.95
C MET A 189 2.07 6.56 -16.51
N LYS A 190 0.92 6.22 -17.11
CA LYS A 190 -0.38 6.72 -16.69
C LYS A 190 -0.69 6.33 -15.24
N ILE A 191 -0.56 5.05 -14.89
CA ILE A 191 -0.84 4.59 -13.51
C ILE A 191 0.26 5.03 -12.53
N TYR A 192 1.52 5.04 -12.97
CA TYR A 192 2.66 5.30 -12.09
C TYR A 192 2.78 6.77 -11.72
N SER A 193 2.37 7.69 -12.60
CA SER A 193 2.41 9.13 -12.34
C SER A 193 1.14 9.70 -11.71
N ASP A 194 0.11 8.87 -11.53
CA ASP A 194 -1.14 9.27 -10.88
C ASP A 194 -1.05 8.99 -9.37
N ASP A 195 -0.62 10.01 -8.62
CA ASP A 195 -0.45 9.89 -7.17
C ASP A 195 -1.78 9.64 -6.44
N GLU A 196 -2.88 10.23 -6.93
CA GLU A 196 -4.21 10.10 -6.32
C GLU A 196 -4.77 8.70 -6.53
N GLU A 197 -4.66 8.17 -7.75
CA GLU A 197 -5.08 6.80 -8.04
C GLU A 197 -4.22 5.79 -7.27
N ARG A 198 -2.90 6.01 -7.22
CA ARG A 198 -1.99 5.13 -6.48
C ARG A 198 -2.31 5.09 -4.99
N GLU A 199 -2.64 6.24 -4.42
CA GLU A 199 -3.09 6.34 -3.05
C GLU A 199 -4.44 5.66 -2.82
N THR A 200 -5.39 5.83 -3.74
CA THR A 200 -6.71 5.19 -3.70
C THR A 200 -6.58 3.67 -3.70
N VAL A 201 -5.78 3.13 -4.61
CA VAL A 201 -5.49 1.68 -4.69
C VAL A 201 -4.85 1.18 -3.40
N ARG A 202 -3.85 1.90 -2.87
CA ARG A 202 -3.21 1.55 -1.59
C ARG A 202 -4.21 1.54 -0.43
N ALA A 203 -5.02 2.58 -0.29
CA ALA A 203 -6.03 2.67 0.77
C ALA A 203 -7.07 1.54 0.67
N GLN A 204 -7.47 1.18 -0.55
CA GLN A 204 -8.39 0.08 -0.78
C GLN A 204 -7.82 -1.28 -0.37
N ILE A 205 -6.55 -1.54 -0.67
CA ILE A 205 -5.86 -2.78 -0.28
C ILE A 205 -5.76 -2.89 1.25
N ILE A 206 -5.41 -1.78 1.93
CA ILE A 206 -5.36 -1.73 3.39
C ILE A 206 -6.75 -1.98 3.98
N SER A 207 -7.79 -1.35 3.43
CA SER A 207 -9.18 -1.57 3.86
C SER A 207 -9.60 -3.04 3.72
N ASN A 208 -9.26 -3.67 2.60
CA ASN A 208 -9.55 -5.09 2.35
C ASN A 208 -8.82 -6.00 3.36
N TYR A 209 -7.56 -5.71 3.71
CA TYR A 209 -6.81 -6.42 4.75
C TYR A 209 -7.45 -6.26 6.14
N VAL A 210 -7.80 -5.03 6.52
CA VAL A 210 -8.44 -4.71 7.80
C VAL A 210 -9.76 -5.46 7.94
N PHE A 211 -10.58 -5.45 6.88
CA PHE A 211 -11.86 -6.15 6.86
C PHE A 211 -11.69 -7.66 6.94
N ALA A 212 -10.80 -8.26 6.13
CA ALA A 212 -10.59 -9.70 6.09
C ALA A 212 -10.10 -10.28 7.44
N ASN A 213 -9.41 -9.46 8.24
CA ASN A 213 -8.86 -9.83 9.53
C ASN A 213 -9.70 -9.36 10.73
N ASN A 214 -10.88 -8.77 10.50
CA ASN A 214 -11.75 -8.21 11.54
C ASN A 214 -11.03 -7.22 12.48
N LEU A 215 -10.19 -6.35 11.93
CA LEU A 215 -9.40 -5.38 12.69
C LEU A 215 -10.18 -4.07 12.91
N ASP A 216 -10.02 -3.47 14.09
CA ASP A 216 -10.60 -2.15 14.41
C ASP A 216 -9.63 -1.01 14.07
N ILE A 217 -9.29 -0.92 12.78
CA ILE A 217 -8.40 0.09 12.20
C ILE A 217 -9.22 0.95 11.26
N GLN A 218 -9.12 2.27 11.41
CA GLN A 218 -9.96 3.23 10.69
C GLN A 218 -9.13 4.13 9.76
N PHE A 219 -7.82 4.20 9.98
CA PHE A 219 -6.95 5.12 9.27
C PHE A 219 -5.64 4.47 8.85
N TYR A 220 -5.00 5.07 7.87
CA TYR A 220 -3.58 4.88 7.58
C TYR A 220 -2.89 6.25 7.49
N GLN A 221 -1.59 6.29 7.70
CA GLN A 221 -0.85 7.55 7.74
C GLN A 221 0.56 7.39 7.19
N ASP A 222 0.97 8.34 6.35
CA ASP A 222 2.37 8.49 5.95
C ASP A 222 3.10 9.46 6.88
N TYR A 223 4.39 9.21 7.10
CA TYR A 223 5.21 10.04 8.01
C TYR A 223 5.15 11.52 7.64
N GLY A 224 4.75 12.36 8.60
CA GLY A 224 4.67 13.81 8.44
C GLY A 224 3.40 14.32 7.74
N TRP A 225 2.46 13.45 7.40
CA TRP A 225 1.17 13.81 6.80
C TRP A 225 0.00 13.54 7.75
N ASP A 226 -1.14 14.15 7.48
CA ASP A 226 -2.38 13.86 8.22
C ASP A 226 -2.83 12.42 7.96
N LYS A 227 -3.45 11.80 8.98
CA LYS A 227 -4.03 10.46 8.83
C LYS A 227 -5.22 10.50 7.87
N LYS A 228 -5.35 9.45 7.07
CA LYS A 228 -6.37 9.33 6.02
C LYS A 228 -7.32 8.17 6.35
N PRO A 229 -8.64 8.36 6.19
CA PRO A 229 -9.61 7.32 6.48
C PRO A 229 -9.49 6.18 5.46
N LEU A 230 -9.77 4.96 5.90
CA LEU A 230 -9.92 3.82 5.00
C LEU A 230 -11.28 3.89 4.28
N PRO A 231 -11.33 3.57 2.97
CA PRO A 231 -12.59 3.44 2.24
C PRO A 231 -13.36 2.19 2.67
N GLU A 232 -14.60 2.05 2.19
CA GLU A 232 -15.31 0.77 2.28
C GLU A 232 -14.56 -0.32 1.49
N GLN A 233 -14.52 -1.53 2.04
CA GLN A 233 -13.89 -2.69 1.41
C GLN A 233 -14.58 -3.08 0.09
N ASN A 234 -13.82 -3.65 -0.85
CA ASN A 234 -14.34 -4.07 -2.17
C ASN A 234 -13.73 -5.39 -2.68
N ILE A 235 -13.36 -6.29 -1.76
CA ILE A 235 -12.61 -7.55 -2.00
C ILE A 235 -13.06 -8.29 -3.26
N ASP A 236 -14.36 -8.57 -3.40
CA ASP A 236 -14.91 -9.38 -4.51
C ASP A 236 -14.83 -8.72 -5.89
N SER A 237 -14.51 -7.43 -5.96
CA SER A 237 -14.51 -6.64 -7.21
C SER A 237 -13.20 -5.91 -7.47
N PHE A 238 -12.21 -6.07 -6.60
CA PHE A 238 -11.03 -5.19 -6.60
C PHE A 238 -10.27 -5.23 -7.94
N TYR A 239 -10.07 -6.42 -8.50
CA TYR A 239 -9.44 -6.61 -9.80
C TYR A 239 -10.42 -7.01 -10.91
N SER A 240 -11.73 -6.97 -10.66
CA SER A 240 -12.73 -7.41 -11.65
C SER A 240 -12.90 -6.44 -12.82
N GLN A 241 -12.17 -5.33 -12.84
CA GLN A 241 -12.24 -4.29 -13.88
C GLN A 241 -10.99 -4.24 -14.77
N LEU A 242 -10.04 -5.16 -14.56
CA LEU A 242 -8.89 -5.34 -15.43
C LEU A 242 -9.36 -6.13 -16.68
N ASP A 243 -9.99 -5.42 -17.62
CA ASP A 243 -10.47 -5.93 -18.92
C ASP A 243 -9.67 -5.32 -20.09
#